data_AF-A0A926UX67-F1
#
_entry.id   AF-A0A926UX67-F1
#
_cell.length_a   1.000
_cell.length_b   1.000
_cell.length_c   1.000
_cell.angle_alpha   90.00
_cell.angle_beta   90.00
_cell.angle_gamma   90.00
#
_symmetry.space_group_name_H-M   'P 1'
#
loop_
_entity.id
_entity.type
_entity.pdbx_description
1 polymer ?
#
loop_
_entity_poly.entity_id
_entity_poly.type
_entity_poly.pdbx_seq_one_letter_code
_entity_poly.pdbx_strand_id
1 'polypeptide(L)'
;MAPFRGTDGSDSYAGGSGADIISGLLGNDILIGMGGDDTITAGPEYKLIPNTTDDDFIVGDDDGGAGNDTIYAGFGNDRIFGDNQQSTAGGNDLIYADAGKDEVYGGSGNDRIFGGADDDMIYGDLSQNDFGHDYIDGGSGNDLMIGGLGDDIYLVDSSGDVVREFASQGTDTVFASINYTLPENVESLIYNGETSFIGTGNSLDNYLQGKAGDDHLSGQSGNDIFYGGAGSDAIFGGTGRDIASYSGSYTGYTASFSITGAVRVTSSEGTDLLTGIERIEFGSGGFYNVRVGNDGNERLTADPNVWSLLFGGGGNDTLTGGNGNDTLAGSSGNDVLIGGNGNDILTGGVGTDKFRFNVKSEGIDLIKDFNRGEGDKIEIVKSSFGVSSLSQFSYNSTTGALSFGSTQFATLENKPAGFSIQTDIVLV
;
A
#
# COMPACT_ATOMS: atom_id res chain seq x y z
N MET A 1 -11.58 20.11 -42.30
CA MET A 1 -11.95 21.08 -43.37
C MET A 1 -10.90 22.20 -43.47
N ALA A 2 -11.15 23.43 -43.95
CA ALA A 2 -10.25 24.56 -43.68
C ALA A 2 -10.51 25.03 -42.23
N PRO A 3 -9.49 25.45 -41.46
CA PRO A 3 -9.69 25.82 -40.05
C PRO A 3 -10.72 26.94 -39.91
N PHE A 4 -11.66 26.78 -38.97
CA PHE A 4 -12.57 27.84 -38.57
C PHE A 4 -11.88 28.75 -37.54
N ARG A 5 -12.12 30.05 -37.68
CA ARG A 5 -11.67 31.06 -36.73
C ARG A 5 -12.77 32.09 -36.57
N GLY A 6 -13.30 32.20 -35.36
CA GLY A 6 -14.33 33.13 -34.94
C GLY A 6 -13.85 34.58 -34.87
N THR A 7 -14.62 35.37 -34.14
CA THR A 7 -14.45 36.79 -33.88
C THR A 7 -14.27 37.02 -32.38
N ASP A 8 -13.98 38.26 -31.97
CA ASP A 8 -13.84 38.57 -30.53
C ASP A 8 -15.21 38.73 -29.83
N GLY A 9 -16.26 38.06 -30.29
CA GLY A 9 -17.56 38.04 -29.61
C GLY A 9 -18.30 36.74 -29.92
N SER A 10 -19.34 36.44 -29.14
CA SER A 10 -20.05 35.16 -29.15
C SER A 10 -20.35 34.60 -30.54
N ASP A 11 -19.69 33.48 -30.83
CA ASP A 11 -19.81 32.71 -32.04
C ASP A 11 -20.55 31.39 -31.79
N SER A 12 -21.12 30.84 -32.87
CA SER A 12 -21.69 29.50 -32.86
C SER A 12 -21.27 28.79 -34.13
N TYR A 13 -20.53 27.71 -33.97
CA TYR A 13 -19.97 26.95 -35.07
C TYR A 13 -20.05 25.45 -34.81
N ALA A 14 -20.39 24.72 -35.87
CA ALA A 14 -20.31 23.27 -35.90
C ALA A 14 -19.41 22.85 -37.07
N GLY A 15 -18.49 21.93 -36.80
CA GLY A 15 -17.60 21.31 -37.77
C GLY A 15 -18.34 20.36 -38.73
N GLY A 16 -17.61 19.41 -39.26
CA GLY A 16 -18.13 18.36 -40.12
C GLY A 16 -17.69 16.98 -39.63
N SER A 17 -17.95 15.96 -40.43
CA SER A 17 -17.66 14.57 -40.06
C SER A 17 -16.19 14.15 -40.16
N GLY A 18 -15.23 15.07 -40.04
CA GLY A 18 -13.85 14.65 -39.91
C GLY A 18 -12.90 15.80 -39.65
N ALA A 19 -12.04 15.64 -38.66
CA ALA A 19 -10.83 16.43 -38.39
C ALA A 19 -10.92 17.91 -38.80
N ASP A 20 -11.46 18.68 -37.89
CA ASP A 20 -11.61 20.11 -37.91
C ASP A 20 -10.73 20.78 -36.85
N ILE A 21 -10.40 22.03 -37.15
CA ILE A 21 -9.66 22.91 -36.24
C ILE A 21 -10.55 24.13 -36.08
N ILE A 22 -11.03 24.35 -34.85
CA ILE A 22 -12.06 25.33 -34.52
C ILE A 22 -11.48 26.27 -33.46
N SER A 23 -11.49 27.57 -33.73
CA SER A 23 -11.09 28.60 -32.76
C SER A 23 -12.21 29.62 -32.56
N GLY A 24 -12.66 29.80 -31.31
CA GLY A 24 -13.70 30.76 -30.90
C GLY A 24 -13.19 32.20 -30.77
N LEU A 25 -12.06 32.36 -30.05
CA LEU A 25 -11.38 33.60 -29.66
C LEU A 25 -11.89 34.21 -28.36
N LEU A 26 -12.70 35.26 -28.41
CA LEU A 26 -13.22 35.94 -27.21
C LEU A 26 -14.74 35.93 -27.25
N GLY A 27 -15.34 35.98 -26.07
CA GLY A 27 -16.78 35.94 -25.87
C GLY A 27 -17.30 34.52 -25.75
N ASN A 28 -18.51 34.41 -25.19
CA ASN A 28 -19.14 33.12 -24.93
C ASN A 28 -19.53 32.41 -26.23
N ASP A 29 -18.85 31.34 -26.55
CA ASP A 29 -18.93 30.60 -27.79
C ASP A 29 -19.67 29.26 -27.63
N ILE A 30 -20.26 28.79 -28.73
CA ILE A 30 -20.81 27.45 -28.88
C ILE A 30 -20.03 26.75 -29.99
N LEU A 31 -19.11 25.85 -29.61
CA LEU A 31 -18.20 25.18 -30.53
C LEU A 31 -18.47 23.68 -30.53
N ILE A 32 -18.76 23.11 -31.70
CA ILE A 32 -19.08 21.69 -31.87
C ILE A 32 -18.16 21.10 -32.95
N GLY A 33 -17.37 20.07 -32.63
CA GLY A 33 -16.49 19.37 -33.59
C GLY A 33 -17.29 18.53 -34.60
N MET A 34 -18.28 17.80 -34.06
CA MET A 34 -19.22 16.87 -34.71
C MET A 34 -18.71 15.44 -34.83
N GLY A 35 -17.71 15.18 -35.67
CA GLY A 35 -17.31 13.81 -35.92
C GLY A 35 -15.84 13.70 -36.29
N GLY A 36 -15.08 12.95 -35.51
CA GLY A 36 -13.73 12.50 -35.84
C GLY A 36 -12.65 13.52 -35.49
N ASP A 37 -11.51 13.04 -35.00
CA ASP A 37 -10.46 13.79 -34.27
C ASP A 37 -10.35 15.31 -34.54
N ASP A 38 -11.02 16.10 -33.72
CA ASP A 38 -11.11 17.55 -33.79
C ASP A 38 -10.14 18.25 -32.82
N THR A 39 -9.80 19.50 -33.12
CA THR A 39 -9.10 20.39 -32.19
C THR A 39 -9.91 21.65 -31.99
N ILE A 40 -10.38 21.88 -30.77
CA ILE A 40 -11.25 22.99 -30.42
C ILE A 40 -10.54 23.89 -29.41
N THR A 41 -10.55 25.20 -29.65
CA THR A 41 -9.96 26.21 -28.77
C THR A 41 -10.92 27.38 -28.63
N ALA A 42 -11.58 27.50 -27.47
CA ALA A 42 -12.59 28.54 -27.29
C ALA A 42 -11.96 29.90 -26.95
N GLY A 43 -11.02 29.95 -26.00
CA GLY A 43 -10.26 31.17 -25.69
C GLY A 43 -9.19 31.60 -26.71
N PRO A 44 -8.52 32.76 -26.50
CA PRO A 44 -7.45 33.22 -27.37
C PRO A 44 -6.23 32.30 -27.25
N GLU A 45 -5.64 31.90 -28.39
CA GLU A 45 -4.43 31.06 -28.49
C GLU A 45 -3.23 31.55 -27.62
N TYR A 46 -3.29 32.78 -27.13
CA TYR A 46 -2.30 33.39 -26.24
C TYR A 46 -2.87 33.55 -24.83
N LYS A 47 -2.38 32.69 -23.93
CA LYS A 47 -2.50 32.58 -22.47
C LYS A 47 -2.19 33.86 -21.64
N LEU A 48 -2.46 35.06 -22.16
CA LEU A 48 -1.96 36.35 -21.68
C LEU A 48 -3.00 37.47 -21.53
N ILE A 49 -4.30 37.20 -21.66
CA ILE A 49 -5.35 38.16 -21.27
C ILE A 49 -6.08 37.63 -20.01
N PRO A 50 -5.53 37.84 -18.80
CA PRO A 50 -6.01 37.22 -17.56
C PRO A 50 -7.34 37.78 -17.01
N ASN A 51 -8.25 38.28 -17.87
CA ASN A 51 -9.49 38.96 -17.45
C ASN A 51 -10.70 38.65 -18.36
N THR A 52 -10.63 37.65 -19.23
CA THR A 52 -11.81 37.19 -19.98
C THR A 52 -12.49 36.14 -19.11
N THR A 53 -13.81 36.20 -19.01
CA THR A 53 -14.65 35.29 -18.19
C THR A 53 -15.67 34.67 -19.14
N ASP A 54 -15.17 34.21 -20.27
CA ASP A 54 -16.00 33.87 -21.41
C ASP A 54 -16.48 32.44 -21.15
N ASP A 55 -17.72 32.31 -20.66
CA ASP A 55 -18.28 31.00 -20.33
C ASP A 55 -18.74 30.32 -21.63
N ASP A 56 -17.97 29.31 -22.07
CA ASP A 56 -18.11 28.63 -23.34
C ASP A 56 -18.85 27.30 -23.22
N PHE A 57 -19.52 26.89 -24.31
CA PHE A 57 -20.13 25.56 -24.44
C PHE A 57 -19.43 24.81 -25.57
N ILE A 58 -18.74 23.73 -25.21
CA ILE A 58 -17.90 22.99 -26.14
C ILE A 58 -18.35 21.53 -26.19
N VAL A 59 -18.45 20.99 -27.40
CA VAL A 59 -18.73 19.58 -27.65
C VAL A 59 -17.72 19.08 -28.67
N GLY A 60 -16.95 18.04 -28.35
CA GLY A 60 -16.11 17.33 -29.30
C GLY A 60 -16.99 16.68 -30.37
N ASP A 61 -17.64 15.57 -30.00
CA ASP A 61 -18.52 14.81 -30.89
C ASP A 61 -20.02 14.91 -30.50
N ASP A 62 -20.90 15.20 -31.47
CA ASP A 62 -22.37 15.30 -31.25
C ASP A 62 -23.16 14.21 -32.04
N ASP A 63 -22.54 13.52 -33.02
CA ASP A 63 -23.26 12.66 -33.98
C ASP A 63 -22.81 11.17 -33.97
N GLY A 64 -22.42 10.63 -32.81
CA GLY A 64 -22.00 9.23 -32.68
C GLY A 64 -20.68 8.92 -33.39
N GLY A 65 -19.83 9.95 -33.52
CA GLY A 65 -18.41 9.80 -33.75
C GLY A 65 -17.71 9.22 -32.53
N ALA A 66 -16.51 8.67 -32.78
CA ALA A 66 -15.57 8.18 -31.77
C ALA A 66 -14.24 8.95 -31.94
N GLY A 67 -14.33 10.22 -32.31
CA GLY A 67 -13.21 11.10 -32.58
C GLY A 67 -12.42 11.32 -31.31
N ASN A 68 -11.09 11.22 -31.38
CA ASN A 68 -10.25 11.56 -30.24
C ASN A 68 -9.96 13.06 -30.32
N ASP A 69 -10.70 13.83 -29.55
CA ASP A 69 -10.71 15.27 -29.65
C ASP A 69 -9.71 15.90 -28.69
N THR A 70 -9.22 17.08 -29.05
CA THR A 70 -8.40 17.91 -28.17
C THR A 70 -9.09 19.24 -27.94
N ILE A 71 -9.49 19.48 -26.69
CA ILE A 71 -10.27 20.65 -26.29
C ILE A 71 -9.44 21.54 -25.36
N TYR A 72 -9.42 22.84 -25.67
CA TYR A 72 -8.89 23.90 -24.81
C TYR A 72 -10.00 24.92 -24.59
N ALA A 73 -10.57 24.97 -23.39
CA ALA A 73 -11.70 25.84 -23.10
C ALA A 73 -11.23 27.27 -22.82
N GLY A 74 -10.33 27.45 -21.85
CA GLY A 74 -9.60 28.70 -21.66
C GLY A 74 -9.95 29.35 -20.33
N PHE A 75 -10.43 30.60 -20.34
CA PHE A 75 -10.80 31.29 -19.10
C PHE A 75 -12.31 31.51 -19.09
N GLY A 76 -12.99 31.03 -18.06
CA GLY A 76 -14.45 31.03 -18.04
C GLY A 76 -14.96 29.94 -17.12
N ASN A 77 -16.27 29.92 -16.86
CA ASN A 77 -16.91 28.74 -16.27
C ASN A 77 -17.50 27.95 -17.43
N ASP A 78 -16.70 27.05 -17.97
CA ASP A 78 -16.98 26.40 -19.23
C ASP A 78 -17.77 25.11 -19.01
N ARG A 79 -18.53 24.74 -20.03
CA ARG A 79 -19.25 23.48 -20.06
C ARG A 79 -18.79 22.65 -21.25
N ILE A 80 -18.11 21.56 -20.96
CA ILE A 80 -17.36 20.79 -21.95
C ILE A 80 -17.87 19.35 -22.00
N PHE A 81 -18.06 18.85 -23.21
CA PHE A 81 -18.34 17.45 -23.50
C PHE A 81 -17.31 16.95 -24.50
N GLY A 82 -16.54 15.91 -24.17
CA GLY A 82 -15.71 15.20 -25.14
C GLY A 82 -16.62 14.49 -26.14
N ASP A 83 -17.48 13.60 -25.64
CA ASP A 83 -18.47 12.90 -26.44
C ASP A 83 -19.94 13.27 -26.18
N ASN A 84 -20.80 12.85 -27.10
CA ASN A 84 -22.24 12.84 -26.92
C ASN A 84 -22.65 11.84 -25.81
N GLN A 85 -23.44 12.33 -24.85
CA GLN A 85 -24.03 11.62 -23.70
C GLN A 85 -24.86 10.35 -24.00
N GLN A 86 -24.98 9.92 -25.26
CA GLN A 86 -25.79 8.76 -25.67
C GLN A 86 -25.02 7.73 -26.51
N SER A 87 -23.73 7.96 -26.81
CA SER A 87 -22.93 7.05 -27.62
C SER A 87 -22.11 6.14 -26.73
N THR A 88 -22.20 4.82 -26.92
CA THR A 88 -21.31 3.83 -26.28
C THR A 88 -20.02 3.59 -27.07
N ALA A 89 -19.69 4.49 -28.00
CA ALA A 89 -18.57 4.37 -28.92
C ALA A 89 -17.94 5.77 -29.06
N GLY A 90 -17.45 6.30 -27.95
CA GLY A 90 -16.81 7.60 -27.88
C GLY A 90 -15.30 7.55 -28.14
N GLY A 91 -14.71 8.74 -28.21
CA GLY A 91 -13.30 9.00 -28.40
C GLY A 91 -12.44 8.74 -27.18
N ASN A 92 -11.13 8.94 -27.31
CA ASN A 92 -10.26 9.11 -26.14
C ASN A 92 -9.80 10.56 -26.16
N ASP A 93 -10.44 11.39 -25.37
CA ASP A 93 -10.34 12.83 -25.47
C ASP A 93 -9.25 13.40 -24.58
N LEU A 94 -8.73 14.54 -24.99
CA LEU A 94 -7.79 15.33 -24.22
C LEU A 94 -8.40 16.70 -23.95
N ILE A 95 -8.82 16.92 -22.71
CA ILE A 95 -9.57 18.10 -22.31
C ILE A 95 -8.77 18.94 -21.33
N TYR A 96 -8.60 20.22 -21.65
CA TYR A 96 -8.07 21.25 -20.76
C TYR A 96 -9.15 22.30 -20.54
N ALA A 97 -9.74 22.34 -19.35
CA ALA A 97 -10.73 23.36 -18.99
C ALA A 97 -10.06 24.70 -18.64
N ASP A 98 -8.81 24.63 -18.14
CA ASP A 98 -7.92 25.76 -17.86
C ASP A 98 -8.29 26.55 -16.60
N ALA A 99 -9.07 27.63 -16.64
CA ALA A 99 -9.32 28.42 -15.42
C ALA A 99 -10.74 28.95 -15.31
N GLY A 100 -11.35 28.67 -14.16
CA GLY A 100 -12.70 29.03 -13.77
C GLY A 100 -13.43 27.78 -13.27
N LYS A 101 -14.72 27.89 -12.94
CA LYS A 101 -15.45 26.77 -12.31
C LYS A 101 -16.11 25.93 -13.39
N ASP A 102 -15.38 24.95 -13.88
CA ASP A 102 -15.74 24.22 -15.07
C ASP A 102 -16.60 23.00 -14.78
N GLU A 103 -17.46 22.68 -15.74
CA GLU A 103 -18.25 21.46 -15.76
C GLU A 103 -17.81 20.61 -16.97
N VAL A 104 -17.04 19.57 -16.69
CA VAL A 104 -16.39 18.74 -17.70
C VAL A 104 -16.96 17.33 -17.71
N TYR A 105 -17.25 16.85 -18.91
CA TYR A 105 -17.70 15.50 -19.17
C TYR A 105 -16.82 14.88 -20.25
N GLY A 106 -16.07 13.82 -19.92
CA GLY A 106 -15.25 13.07 -20.85
C GLY A 106 -16.11 12.43 -21.93
N GLY A 107 -16.87 11.41 -21.56
CA GLY A 107 -17.70 10.71 -22.52
C GLY A 107 -17.61 9.21 -22.36
N SER A 108 -17.36 8.50 -23.45
CA SER A 108 -17.04 7.07 -23.43
C SER A 108 -15.67 6.88 -24.01
N GLY A 109 -14.74 6.34 -23.25
CA GLY A 109 -13.39 6.07 -23.74
C GLY A 109 -12.38 6.43 -22.68
N ASN A 110 -11.09 6.35 -23.00
CA ASN A 110 -10.06 6.59 -21.99
C ASN A 110 -9.61 8.04 -22.08
N ASP A 111 -10.27 8.90 -21.32
CA ASP A 111 -10.11 10.34 -21.42
C ASP A 111 -8.97 10.85 -20.53
N ARG A 112 -8.46 12.01 -20.89
CA ARG A 112 -7.50 12.77 -20.08
C ARG A 112 -8.06 14.15 -19.84
N ILE A 113 -8.46 14.39 -18.60
CA ILE A 113 -9.18 15.60 -18.22
C ILE A 113 -8.34 16.38 -17.20
N PHE A 114 -8.12 17.65 -17.53
CA PHE A 114 -7.45 18.62 -16.68
C PHE A 114 -8.41 19.78 -16.39
N GLY A 115 -8.89 19.89 -15.14
CA GLY A 115 -9.78 20.98 -14.69
C GLY A 115 -9.03 22.31 -14.71
N GLY A 116 -8.00 22.42 -13.88
CA GLY A 116 -7.02 23.48 -13.97
C GLY A 116 -7.05 24.37 -12.73
N ALA A 117 -7.74 25.50 -12.75
CA ALA A 117 -7.81 26.41 -11.60
C ALA A 117 -9.25 26.73 -11.23
N ASP A 118 -9.49 26.91 -9.92
CA ASP A 118 -10.80 27.09 -9.28
C ASP A 118 -11.49 25.75 -8.98
N ASP A 119 -12.74 25.76 -8.48
CA ASP A 119 -13.40 24.52 -8.04
C ASP A 119 -14.21 23.93 -9.19
N ASP A 120 -13.76 22.79 -9.71
CA ASP A 120 -14.30 22.13 -10.90
C ASP A 120 -15.20 20.94 -10.58
N MET A 121 -16.02 20.57 -11.57
CA MET A 121 -16.85 19.37 -11.54
C MET A 121 -16.56 18.52 -12.78
N ILE A 122 -15.90 17.39 -12.56
CA ILE A 122 -15.39 16.52 -13.61
C ILE A 122 -16.03 15.13 -13.52
N TYR A 123 -16.52 14.67 -14.65
CA TYR A 123 -17.01 13.32 -14.88
C TYR A 123 -16.21 12.71 -16.03
N GLY A 124 -15.55 11.58 -15.81
CA GLY A 124 -14.95 10.77 -16.88
C GLY A 124 -16.06 10.21 -17.76
N ASP A 125 -16.87 9.32 -17.20
CA ASP A 125 -18.03 8.75 -17.85
C ASP A 125 -19.37 9.39 -17.43
N LEU A 126 -20.30 9.40 -18.37
CA LEU A 126 -21.63 10.00 -18.23
C LEU A 126 -22.76 9.03 -17.91
N SER A 127 -22.57 7.74 -18.21
CA SER A 127 -23.61 6.73 -18.10
C SER A 127 -23.06 5.37 -17.67
N GLN A 128 -23.93 4.52 -17.11
CA GLN A 128 -23.58 3.13 -16.72
C GLN A 128 -23.29 2.20 -17.92
N ASN A 129 -23.31 2.69 -19.15
CA ASN A 129 -22.87 1.91 -20.33
C ASN A 129 -21.69 2.56 -21.05
N ASP A 130 -21.21 3.67 -20.51
CA ASP A 130 -20.03 4.37 -20.98
C ASP A 130 -18.87 3.73 -20.21
N PHE A 131 -17.82 3.34 -20.92
CA PHE A 131 -16.69 2.62 -20.35
C PHE A 131 -15.43 3.37 -20.72
N GLY A 132 -14.58 3.61 -19.74
CA GLY A 132 -13.36 4.39 -19.88
C GLY A 132 -12.31 3.99 -18.85
N HIS A 133 -11.07 4.37 -19.08
CA HIS A 133 -10.04 4.32 -18.05
C HIS A 133 -9.46 5.72 -18.01
N ASP A 134 -10.08 6.55 -17.20
CA ASP A 134 -9.91 7.99 -17.25
C ASP A 134 -8.76 8.45 -16.38
N TYR A 135 -8.08 9.47 -16.85
CA TYR A 135 -7.09 10.21 -16.09
C TYR A 135 -7.65 11.59 -15.76
N ILE A 136 -7.93 11.83 -14.49
CA ILE A 136 -8.59 13.03 -14.02
C ILE A 136 -7.65 13.79 -13.07
N ASP A 137 -7.32 15.01 -13.45
CA ASP A 137 -6.59 15.98 -12.64
C ASP A 137 -7.44 17.25 -12.49
N GLY A 138 -8.03 17.44 -11.30
CA GLY A 138 -8.78 18.67 -11.00
C GLY A 138 -7.92 19.92 -11.05
N GLY A 139 -6.61 19.79 -10.82
CA GLY A 139 -5.71 20.92 -10.70
C GLY A 139 -5.86 21.63 -9.34
N SER A 140 -5.71 22.95 -9.33
CA SER A 140 -5.81 23.72 -8.09
C SER A 140 -7.26 24.10 -7.81
N GLY A 141 -7.80 23.63 -6.69
CA GLY A 141 -9.21 23.86 -6.44
C GLY A 141 -9.72 23.10 -5.23
N ASN A 142 -11.02 22.91 -5.18
CA ASN A 142 -11.64 21.86 -4.40
C ASN A 142 -12.58 21.13 -5.37
N ASP A 143 -12.04 20.12 -6.02
CA ASP A 143 -12.67 19.58 -7.23
C ASP A 143 -13.53 18.36 -6.92
N LEU A 144 -14.64 18.21 -7.63
CA LEU A 144 -15.40 16.98 -7.63
C LEU A 144 -14.97 16.13 -8.83
N MET A 145 -14.37 14.98 -8.56
CA MET A 145 -13.90 14.05 -9.59
C MET A 145 -14.66 12.72 -9.47
N ILE A 146 -15.28 12.30 -10.56
CA ILE A 146 -16.01 11.04 -10.69
C ILE A 146 -15.49 10.37 -11.95
N GLY A 147 -14.92 9.18 -11.82
CA GLY A 147 -14.32 8.46 -12.95
C GLY A 147 -15.42 7.89 -13.81
N GLY A 148 -16.05 6.81 -13.37
CA GLY A 148 -17.02 6.19 -14.24
C GLY A 148 -17.01 4.69 -14.13
N LEU A 149 -17.10 3.99 -15.25
CA LEU A 149 -16.83 2.56 -15.31
C LEU A 149 -15.45 2.32 -15.92
N GLY A 150 -14.64 1.57 -15.20
CA GLY A 150 -13.32 1.12 -15.58
C GLY A 150 -12.32 1.50 -14.52
N ASP A 151 -11.03 1.26 -14.79
CA ASP A 151 -9.96 1.47 -13.84
C ASP A 151 -9.42 2.90 -14.01
N ASP A 152 -9.90 3.81 -13.17
CA ASP A 152 -9.66 5.25 -13.29
C ASP A 152 -8.51 5.73 -12.41
N ILE A 153 -7.96 6.89 -12.77
CA ILE A 153 -6.86 7.56 -12.08
C ILE A 153 -7.27 8.98 -11.69
N TYR A 154 -7.20 9.29 -10.39
CA TYR A 154 -7.41 10.65 -9.87
C TYR A 154 -6.12 11.24 -9.32
N LEU A 155 -5.88 12.51 -9.60
CA LEU A 155 -4.84 13.30 -8.95
C LEU A 155 -5.49 14.19 -7.89
N VAL A 156 -5.05 14.03 -6.64
CA VAL A 156 -5.53 14.83 -5.50
C VAL A 156 -4.39 15.67 -4.95
N ASP A 157 -4.57 16.98 -4.95
CA ASP A 157 -3.59 17.93 -4.43
C ASP A 157 -4.16 18.91 -3.38
N SER A 158 -5.48 18.93 -3.23
CA SER A 158 -6.18 19.79 -2.28
C SER A 158 -6.99 18.97 -1.28
N SER A 159 -7.01 19.44 -0.03
CA SER A 159 -7.78 18.79 1.03
C SER A 159 -9.30 18.92 0.85
N GLY A 160 -9.74 19.76 -0.10
CA GLY A 160 -11.14 19.91 -0.46
C GLY A 160 -11.55 19.10 -1.68
N ASP A 161 -10.62 18.41 -2.36
CA ASP A 161 -10.96 17.52 -3.47
C ASP A 161 -11.83 16.36 -2.97
N VAL A 162 -12.78 15.97 -3.82
CA VAL A 162 -13.72 14.89 -3.57
C VAL A 162 -13.67 13.93 -4.74
N VAL A 163 -13.01 12.79 -4.52
CA VAL A 163 -13.15 11.63 -5.40
C VAL A 163 -14.40 10.86 -5.00
N ARG A 164 -15.26 10.50 -5.97
CA ARG A 164 -16.48 9.75 -5.72
C ARG A 164 -16.67 8.60 -6.69
N GLU A 165 -16.50 7.39 -6.16
CA GLU A 165 -16.72 6.14 -6.87
C GLU A 165 -17.92 5.35 -6.35
N PHE A 166 -18.54 4.57 -7.23
CA PHE A 166 -19.61 3.64 -6.89
C PHE A 166 -19.15 2.18 -6.97
N ALA A 167 -19.89 1.29 -6.32
CA ALA A 167 -19.52 -0.10 -6.25
C ALA A 167 -19.53 -0.79 -7.63
N SER A 168 -18.53 -1.67 -7.85
CA SER A 168 -18.38 -2.47 -9.08
C SER A 168 -18.13 -1.65 -10.35
N GLN A 169 -17.45 -0.50 -10.19
CA GLN A 169 -17.11 0.36 -11.31
C GLN A 169 -15.72 0.10 -11.88
N GLY A 170 -14.77 -0.38 -11.10
CA GLY A 170 -13.47 -0.81 -11.62
C GLY A 170 -12.51 -1.10 -10.49
N THR A 171 -11.21 -0.91 -10.76
CA THR A 171 -10.15 -0.86 -9.75
C THR A 171 -9.41 0.47 -9.88
N ASP A 172 -9.69 1.36 -8.94
CA ASP A 172 -9.37 2.77 -9.10
C ASP A 172 -8.16 3.21 -8.28
N THR A 173 -7.44 4.22 -8.78
CA THR A 173 -6.20 4.70 -8.17
C THR A 173 -6.23 6.20 -7.90
N VAL A 174 -5.99 6.58 -6.66
CA VAL A 174 -5.70 7.97 -6.28
C VAL A 174 -4.20 8.17 -6.16
N PHE A 175 -3.66 9.13 -6.92
CA PHE A 175 -2.35 9.72 -6.68
C PHE A 175 -2.50 10.98 -5.83
N ALA A 176 -2.06 10.92 -4.57
CA ALA A 176 -2.17 12.03 -3.64
C ALA A 176 -0.82 12.74 -3.43
N SER A 177 -0.81 14.08 -3.47
CA SER A 177 0.36 14.90 -3.09
C SER A 177 0.28 15.46 -1.67
N ILE A 178 -0.87 15.28 -1.03
CA ILE A 178 -1.19 15.65 0.35
C ILE A 178 -1.58 14.40 1.15
N ASN A 179 -1.67 14.51 2.47
CA ASN A 179 -2.27 13.46 3.31
C ASN A 179 -3.70 13.18 2.87
N TYR A 180 -4.07 11.91 2.76
CA TYR A 180 -5.34 11.53 2.16
C TYR A 180 -5.95 10.27 2.76
N THR A 181 -7.28 10.20 2.74
CA THR A 181 -8.05 9.02 3.12
C THR A 181 -8.90 8.62 1.92
N LEU A 182 -8.79 7.37 1.46
CA LEU A 182 -9.57 6.90 0.33
C LEU A 182 -11.07 6.98 0.64
N PRO A 183 -11.90 7.48 -0.30
CA PRO A 183 -13.34 7.32 -0.21
C PRO A 183 -13.73 5.83 -0.37
N GLU A 184 -15.00 5.49 -0.16
CA GLU A 184 -15.50 4.15 -0.46
C GLU A 184 -15.30 3.81 -1.95
N ASN A 185 -15.15 2.52 -2.27
CA ASN A 185 -15.05 2.00 -3.65
C ASN A 185 -13.78 2.37 -4.42
N VAL A 186 -12.76 2.93 -3.77
CA VAL A 186 -11.44 3.13 -4.38
C VAL A 186 -10.43 2.15 -3.79
N GLU A 187 -9.66 1.47 -4.63
CA GLU A 187 -8.80 0.37 -4.22
C GLU A 187 -7.35 0.80 -3.93
N SER A 188 -6.82 1.81 -4.62
CA SER A 188 -5.40 2.15 -4.54
C SER A 188 -5.13 3.59 -4.13
N LEU A 189 -4.21 3.79 -3.18
CA LEU A 189 -3.67 5.08 -2.77
C LEU A 189 -2.16 5.11 -2.95
N ILE A 190 -1.68 5.97 -3.84
CA ILE A 190 -0.26 6.13 -4.13
C ILE A 190 0.16 7.56 -3.82
N TYR A 191 1.12 7.72 -2.92
CA TYR A 191 1.70 9.01 -2.63
C TYR A 191 2.62 9.45 -3.78
N ASN A 192 2.38 10.63 -4.35
CA ASN A 192 3.19 11.18 -5.43
C ASN A 192 4.15 12.29 -4.98
N GLY A 193 4.09 12.73 -3.72
CA GLY A 193 5.00 13.74 -3.15
C GLY A 193 6.38 13.21 -2.74
N GLU A 194 7.10 14.02 -1.93
CA GLU A 194 8.52 13.81 -1.59
C GLU A 194 8.79 13.92 -0.06
N THR A 195 7.75 14.02 0.76
CA THR A 195 7.83 14.17 2.23
C THR A 195 7.07 13.06 2.94
N SER A 196 7.15 12.99 4.27
CA SER A 196 6.27 12.13 5.07
C SER A 196 4.80 12.28 4.69
N PHE A 197 4.13 11.14 4.58
CA PHE A 197 2.75 11.01 4.14
C PHE A 197 1.90 10.28 5.19
N ILE A 198 0.66 10.74 5.35
CA ILE A 198 -0.38 10.02 6.09
C ILE A 198 -1.42 9.55 5.09
N GLY A 199 -1.41 8.25 4.81
CA GLY A 199 -2.33 7.58 3.90
C GLY A 199 -3.25 6.64 4.65
N THR A 200 -4.56 6.73 4.41
CA THR A 200 -5.55 5.82 5.00
C THR A 200 -6.41 5.21 3.91
N GLY A 201 -6.56 3.88 3.94
CA GLY A 201 -7.47 3.12 3.09
C GLY A 201 -8.93 3.22 3.56
N ASN A 202 -9.75 2.32 3.04
CA ASN A 202 -11.16 2.17 3.35
C ASN A 202 -11.44 0.72 3.82
N SER A 203 -12.64 0.18 3.58
CA SER A 203 -12.99 -1.19 4.03
C SER A 203 -12.72 -2.29 3.00
N LEU A 204 -12.09 -1.95 1.88
CA LEU A 204 -11.76 -2.86 0.78
C LEU A 204 -10.34 -3.42 0.96
N ASP A 205 -9.97 -4.38 0.11
CA ASP A 205 -8.59 -4.84 -0.01
C ASP A 205 -7.79 -3.75 -0.75
N ASN A 206 -7.13 -2.85 -0.01
CA ASN A 206 -6.45 -1.69 -0.58
C ASN A 206 -4.96 -1.92 -0.90
N TYR A 207 -4.47 -1.24 -1.92
CA TYR A 207 -3.04 -1.05 -2.16
C TYR A 207 -2.62 0.35 -1.69
N LEU A 208 -1.74 0.44 -0.69
CA LEU A 208 -1.26 1.70 -0.13
C LEU A 208 0.25 1.84 -0.34
N GLN A 209 0.66 2.91 -1.01
CA GLN A 209 2.06 3.18 -1.31
C GLN A 209 2.48 4.57 -0.82
N GLY A 210 3.43 4.59 0.11
CA GLY A 210 4.25 5.75 0.45
C GLY A 210 5.44 5.91 -0.49
N LYS A 211 6.46 6.68 -0.07
CA LYS A 211 7.70 6.88 -0.84
C LYS A 211 8.91 7.05 0.06
N ALA A 212 9.45 8.26 0.12
CA ALA A 212 10.58 8.60 0.97
C ALA A 212 10.04 9.50 2.08
N GLY A 213 10.50 9.28 3.30
CA GLY A 213 9.98 9.98 4.47
C GLY A 213 9.52 8.97 5.53
N ASP A 214 9.21 9.47 6.71
CA ASP A 214 8.62 8.63 7.76
C ASP A 214 7.10 8.64 7.54
N ASP A 215 6.57 7.64 6.84
CA ASP A 215 5.18 7.57 6.41
C ASP A 215 4.29 6.87 7.46
N HIS A 216 3.00 7.20 7.48
CA HIS A 216 1.99 6.55 8.32
C HIS A 216 0.86 6.02 7.45
N LEU A 217 0.82 4.69 7.27
CA LEU A 217 -0.14 4.02 6.40
C LEU A 217 -1.10 3.17 7.23
N SER A 218 -2.40 3.28 6.96
CA SER A 218 -3.45 2.52 7.66
C SER A 218 -4.42 1.91 6.67
N GLY A 219 -4.58 0.57 6.68
CA GLY A 219 -5.49 -0.16 5.77
C GLY A 219 -6.93 -0.19 6.23
N GLN A 220 -7.15 -0.26 7.55
CA GLN A 220 -8.45 -0.40 8.22
C GLN A 220 -9.00 -1.83 8.18
N SER A 221 -9.86 -2.16 7.22
CA SER A 221 -10.43 -3.49 7.06
C SER A 221 -10.20 -3.93 5.64
N GLY A 222 -9.93 -5.22 5.41
CA GLY A 222 -9.59 -5.71 4.09
C GLY A 222 -8.31 -6.52 4.17
N ASN A 223 -7.91 -7.14 3.06
CA ASN A 223 -6.58 -7.74 2.93
C ASN A 223 -5.69 -6.75 2.17
N ASP A 224 -5.02 -5.89 2.93
CA ASP A 224 -4.31 -4.74 2.37
C ASP A 224 -2.87 -5.09 2.00
N ILE A 225 -2.33 -4.37 1.02
CA ILE A 225 -0.91 -4.44 0.63
C ILE A 225 -0.29 -3.05 0.82
N PHE A 226 0.79 -3.00 1.59
CA PHE A 226 1.51 -1.77 1.90
C PHE A 226 2.90 -1.75 1.29
N TYR A 227 3.29 -0.58 0.79
CA TYR A 227 4.66 -0.25 0.44
C TYR A 227 5.02 1.08 1.12
N GLY A 228 5.71 1.04 2.26
CA GLY A 228 6.14 2.25 2.98
C GLY A 228 7.20 3.03 2.18
N GLY A 229 8.29 2.33 1.85
CA GLY A 229 9.36 2.86 1.01
C GLY A 229 10.66 3.05 1.79
N ALA A 230 11.25 4.24 1.73
CA ALA A 230 12.47 4.60 2.45
C ALA A 230 12.15 5.57 3.59
N GLY A 231 12.75 5.37 4.75
CA GLY A 231 12.41 6.11 5.96
C GLY A 231 12.04 5.14 7.08
N SER A 232 11.53 5.67 8.19
CA SER A 232 11.02 4.88 9.30
C SER A 232 9.51 4.99 9.37
N ASP A 233 8.83 4.03 8.75
CA ASP A 233 7.39 4.07 8.52
C ASP A 233 6.60 3.43 9.67
N ALA A 234 5.35 3.85 9.83
CA ALA A 234 4.39 3.23 10.72
C ALA A 234 3.23 2.66 9.90
N ILE A 235 3.11 1.33 9.87
CA ILE A 235 2.12 0.61 9.06
C ILE A 235 1.14 -0.12 9.98
N PHE A 236 -0.14 0.15 9.77
CA PHE A 236 -1.26 -0.43 10.48
C PHE A 236 -2.14 -1.17 9.47
N GLY A 237 -2.04 -2.49 9.39
CA GLY A 237 -2.89 -3.29 8.50
C GLY A 237 -4.35 -3.16 8.88
N GLY A 238 -4.64 -3.50 10.14
CA GLY A 238 -5.97 -3.39 10.71
C GLY A 238 -6.60 -4.77 10.83
N THR A 239 -7.77 -4.97 10.25
CA THR A 239 -8.45 -6.27 10.24
C THR A 239 -8.38 -6.92 8.87
N GLY A 240 -7.96 -8.17 8.82
CA GLY A 240 -7.92 -8.96 7.60
C GLY A 240 -6.62 -9.72 7.53
N ARG A 241 -6.09 -9.92 6.33
CA ARG A 241 -4.76 -10.53 6.15
C ARG A 241 -3.90 -9.61 5.31
N ASP A 242 -3.07 -8.86 6.00
CA ASP A 242 -2.36 -7.73 5.45
C ASP A 242 -0.90 -8.06 5.15
N ILE A 243 -0.35 -7.38 4.14
CA ILE A 243 1.01 -7.61 3.63
C ILE A 243 1.80 -6.31 3.65
N ALA A 244 2.94 -6.31 4.32
CA ALA A 244 3.96 -5.27 4.15
C ALA A 244 5.00 -5.72 3.13
N SER A 245 5.16 -4.98 2.04
CA SER A 245 6.04 -5.33 0.93
C SER A 245 7.24 -4.40 0.84
N TYR A 246 8.41 -4.99 0.61
CA TYR A 246 9.70 -4.31 0.55
C TYR A 246 10.39 -4.62 -0.76
N SER A 247 10.90 -3.61 -1.47
CA SER A 247 11.55 -3.82 -2.78
C SER A 247 12.94 -4.44 -2.69
N GLY A 248 13.62 -4.34 -1.53
CA GLY A 248 14.97 -4.81 -1.35
C GLY A 248 15.11 -6.34 -1.20
N SER A 249 16.35 -6.80 -1.16
CA SER A 249 16.67 -8.19 -0.82
C SER A 249 16.48 -8.45 0.66
N TYR A 250 15.92 -9.61 1.02
CA TYR A 250 15.69 -10.03 2.42
C TYR A 250 16.94 -9.89 3.31
N THR A 251 18.14 -10.09 2.75
CA THR A 251 19.43 -9.99 3.47
C THR A 251 19.76 -8.57 3.93
N GLY A 252 19.10 -7.56 3.37
CA GLY A 252 19.21 -6.16 3.76
C GLY A 252 18.30 -5.78 4.93
N TYR A 253 17.44 -6.70 5.38
CA TYR A 253 16.45 -6.43 6.42
C TYR A 253 16.66 -7.34 7.63
N THR A 254 16.31 -6.80 8.79
CA THR A 254 16.19 -7.56 10.04
C THR A 254 14.78 -7.34 10.59
N ALA A 255 14.03 -8.43 10.80
CA ALA A 255 12.70 -8.38 11.40
C ALA A 255 12.77 -8.85 12.86
N SER A 256 12.12 -8.14 13.77
CA SER A 256 12.06 -8.46 15.19
C SER A 256 10.77 -7.98 15.82
N PHE A 257 10.45 -8.41 17.04
CA PHE A 257 9.33 -7.83 17.79
C PHE A 257 9.78 -6.70 18.71
N SER A 258 8.93 -5.70 18.85
CA SER A 258 8.94 -4.78 19.97
C SER A 258 8.38 -5.45 21.23
N ILE A 259 8.62 -4.83 22.39
CA ILE A 259 8.03 -5.30 23.66
C ILE A 259 6.50 -5.22 23.70
N THR A 260 5.88 -4.50 22.75
CA THR A 260 4.42 -4.34 22.65
C THR A 260 3.81 -5.20 21.54
N GLY A 261 4.57 -6.13 20.94
CA GLY A 261 4.08 -7.05 19.90
C GLY A 261 4.04 -6.48 18.49
N ALA A 262 4.31 -5.19 18.30
CA ALA A 262 4.53 -4.61 16.96
C ALA A 262 5.83 -5.18 16.37
N VAL A 263 5.82 -5.49 15.07
CA VAL A 263 7.02 -5.95 14.35
C VAL A 263 7.86 -4.73 13.97
N ARG A 264 9.17 -4.84 14.14
CA ARG A 264 10.16 -3.89 13.63
C ARG A 264 10.91 -4.50 12.48
N VAL A 265 10.91 -3.83 11.34
CA VAL A 265 11.71 -4.20 10.17
C VAL A 265 12.76 -3.12 9.95
N THR A 266 14.03 -3.44 10.19
CA THR A 266 15.14 -2.48 10.09
C THR A 266 16.01 -2.79 8.89
N SER A 267 16.37 -1.74 8.14
CA SER A 267 17.31 -1.77 7.01
C SER A 267 18.32 -0.60 7.08
N SER A 268 19.05 -0.34 6.00
CA SER A 268 19.87 0.87 5.87
C SER A 268 19.04 2.14 5.65
N GLU A 269 17.81 2.01 5.17
CA GLU A 269 16.93 3.14 4.82
C GLU A 269 16.11 3.63 6.02
N GLY A 270 16.02 2.84 7.09
CA GLY A 270 15.27 3.19 8.29
C GLY A 270 14.77 1.97 9.06
N THR A 271 13.80 2.20 9.96
CA THR A 271 13.16 1.14 10.74
C THR A 271 11.66 1.32 10.77
N ASP A 272 10.96 0.37 10.18
CA ASP A 272 9.50 0.41 10.08
C ASP A 272 8.87 -0.32 11.25
N LEU A 273 7.74 0.20 11.72
CA LEU A 273 6.93 -0.34 12.78
C LEU A 273 5.61 -0.85 12.20
N LEU A 274 5.42 -2.16 12.25
CA LEU A 274 4.27 -2.83 11.66
C LEU A 274 3.35 -3.38 12.75
N THR A 275 2.05 -3.13 12.59
CA THR A 275 0.99 -3.67 13.46
C THR A 275 -0.15 -4.21 12.61
N GLY A 276 -0.72 -5.34 13.03
CA GLY A 276 -1.78 -6.01 12.25
C GLY A 276 -1.31 -6.41 10.86
N ILE A 277 -0.06 -6.86 10.71
CA ILE A 277 0.48 -7.38 9.45
C ILE A 277 0.71 -8.88 9.61
N GLU A 278 0.14 -9.69 8.72
CA GLU A 278 0.27 -11.15 8.74
C GLU A 278 1.42 -11.65 7.86
N ARG A 279 1.92 -10.83 6.93
CA ARG A 279 3.04 -11.19 6.07
C ARG A 279 3.95 -10.02 5.74
N ILE A 280 5.25 -10.30 5.73
CA ILE A 280 6.26 -9.38 5.22
C ILE A 280 6.91 -10.00 3.99
N GLU A 281 6.83 -9.35 2.83
CA GLU A 281 7.38 -9.83 1.56
C GLU A 281 8.55 -8.96 1.11
N PHE A 282 9.55 -9.58 0.46
CA PHE A 282 10.73 -8.91 -0.07
C PHE A 282 10.87 -9.14 -1.58
N GLY A 283 11.38 -8.15 -2.31
CA GLY A 283 11.55 -8.19 -3.77
C GLY A 283 12.45 -9.32 -4.27
N SER A 284 13.29 -9.90 -3.40
CA SER A 284 14.05 -11.13 -3.69
C SER A 284 13.23 -12.43 -3.66
N GLY A 285 11.93 -12.37 -3.33
CA GLY A 285 11.00 -13.52 -3.27
C GLY A 285 10.99 -14.28 -1.92
N GLY A 286 11.65 -13.75 -0.89
CA GLY A 286 11.56 -14.27 0.48
C GLY A 286 10.43 -13.58 1.25
N PHE A 287 9.88 -14.24 2.28
CA PHE A 287 8.87 -13.63 3.14
C PHE A 287 8.94 -14.18 4.57
N TYR A 288 8.40 -13.40 5.50
CA TYR A 288 8.06 -13.86 6.85
C TYR A 288 6.55 -13.97 7.00
N ASN A 289 6.07 -15.06 7.59
CA ASN A 289 4.73 -15.07 8.17
C ASN A 289 4.81 -14.48 9.58
N VAL A 290 3.87 -13.61 9.94
CA VAL A 290 3.80 -12.96 11.25
C VAL A 290 2.58 -13.51 12.00
N ARG A 291 2.79 -13.87 13.27
CA ARG A 291 1.72 -14.26 14.19
C ARG A 291 1.94 -13.61 15.54
N VAL A 292 0.93 -12.88 16.01
CA VAL A 292 0.94 -12.17 17.29
C VAL A 292 -0.22 -12.69 18.14
N GLY A 293 0.09 -13.20 19.33
CA GLY A 293 -0.89 -13.59 20.34
C GLY A 293 -1.37 -12.38 21.15
N ASN A 294 -2.20 -12.65 22.16
CA ASN A 294 -2.77 -11.66 23.06
C ASN A 294 -2.25 -11.86 24.50
N ASP A 295 -3.02 -11.44 25.51
CA ASP A 295 -2.65 -11.58 26.93
C ASP A 295 -3.09 -12.93 27.54
N GLY A 296 -3.52 -13.89 26.71
CA GLY A 296 -4.05 -15.18 27.10
C GLY A 296 -3.00 -16.29 27.14
N ASN A 297 -3.42 -17.53 27.43
CA ASN A 297 -2.52 -18.67 27.27
C ASN A 297 -2.77 -19.30 25.89
N GLU A 298 -1.88 -19.06 24.94
CA GLU A 298 -2.02 -19.46 23.55
C GLU A 298 -1.13 -20.63 23.14
N ARG A 299 -1.53 -21.25 22.03
CA ARG A 299 -0.66 -22.13 21.26
C ARG A 299 -0.51 -21.58 19.85
N LEU A 300 0.61 -20.94 19.59
CA LEU A 300 0.97 -20.39 18.29
C LEU A 300 1.85 -21.39 17.54
N THR A 301 1.47 -21.72 16.31
CA THR A 301 2.25 -22.60 15.44
C THR A 301 2.41 -21.93 14.09
N ALA A 302 3.64 -21.83 13.63
CA ALA A 302 3.95 -21.23 12.35
C ALA A 302 3.63 -22.17 11.18
N ASP A 303 3.74 -21.64 9.96
CA ASP A 303 3.68 -22.46 8.77
C ASP A 303 4.99 -23.26 8.64
N PRO A 304 4.94 -24.58 8.47
CA PRO A 304 6.12 -25.43 8.53
C PRO A 304 7.06 -25.30 7.32
N ASN A 305 6.86 -24.40 6.36
CA ASN A 305 7.71 -24.32 5.16
C ASN A 305 8.41 -22.97 4.96
N VAL A 306 8.28 -22.04 5.89
CA VAL A 306 8.65 -20.63 5.69
C VAL A 306 9.15 -20.02 6.98
N TRP A 307 9.98 -19.00 6.88
CA TRP A 307 10.44 -18.25 8.05
C TRP A 307 9.28 -17.52 8.70
N SER A 308 9.27 -17.50 10.03
CA SER A 308 8.14 -16.99 10.78
C SER A 308 8.57 -16.13 11.97
N LEU A 309 7.76 -15.11 12.24
CA LEU A 309 7.84 -14.22 13.40
C LEU A 309 6.66 -14.56 14.30
N LEU A 310 6.91 -15.15 15.47
CA LEU A 310 5.90 -15.48 16.48
C LEU A 310 6.10 -14.65 17.74
N PHE A 311 5.04 -13.97 18.19
CA PHE A 311 4.99 -13.24 19.45
C PHE A 311 3.85 -13.80 20.31
N GLY A 312 4.17 -14.29 21.51
CA GLY A 312 3.20 -14.86 22.47
C GLY A 312 2.30 -13.79 23.05
N GLY A 313 2.92 -12.81 23.72
CA GLY A 313 2.23 -11.67 24.31
C GLY A 313 2.27 -11.73 25.82
N GLY A 314 1.10 -11.68 26.45
CA GLY A 314 0.97 -11.98 27.87
C GLY A 314 0.41 -13.37 28.06
N GLY A 315 0.68 -13.99 29.21
CA GLY A 315 0.18 -15.33 29.54
C GLY A 315 1.23 -16.42 29.28
N ASN A 316 0.85 -17.68 29.50
CA ASN A 316 1.76 -18.81 29.38
C ASN A 316 1.53 -19.49 28.04
N ASP A 317 2.37 -19.14 27.08
CA ASP A 317 2.20 -19.52 25.70
C ASP A 317 3.02 -20.76 25.31
N THR A 318 2.63 -21.38 24.21
CA THR A 318 3.46 -22.35 23.50
C THR A 318 3.63 -21.91 22.05
N LEU A 319 4.85 -21.52 21.70
CA LEU A 319 5.24 -21.08 20.36
C LEU A 319 5.98 -22.22 19.65
N THR A 320 5.62 -22.52 18.41
CA THR A 320 6.26 -23.55 17.58
C THR A 320 6.58 -23.00 16.19
N GLY A 321 7.87 -22.87 15.86
CA GLY A 321 8.36 -22.33 14.59
C GLY A 321 8.15 -23.29 13.41
N GLY A 322 8.61 -24.54 13.53
CA GLY A 322 8.37 -25.56 12.49
C GLY A 322 9.62 -25.80 11.65
N ASN A 323 9.60 -25.50 10.36
CA ASN A 323 10.84 -25.45 9.56
C ASN A 323 11.06 -24.03 9.07
N GLY A 324 12.31 -23.62 8.92
CA GLY A 324 12.68 -22.25 8.59
C GLY A 324 13.53 -21.65 9.71
N ASN A 325 14.20 -20.53 9.44
CA ASN A 325 14.87 -19.79 10.50
C ASN A 325 13.85 -18.85 11.12
N ASP A 326 13.27 -19.26 12.24
CA ASP A 326 12.15 -18.58 12.87
C ASP A 326 12.63 -17.63 13.98
N THR A 327 11.81 -16.63 14.30
CA THR A 327 12.02 -15.75 15.46
C THR A 327 10.81 -15.82 16.37
N LEU A 328 11.01 -16.36 17.57
CA LEU A 328 9.97 -16.59 18.58
C LEU A 328 10.25 -15.71 19.81
N ALA A 329 9.23 -14.99 20.27
CA ALA A 329 9.26 -14.17 21.48
C ALA A 329 8.07 -14.51 22.39
N GLY A 330 8.31 -15.05 23.58
CA GLY A 330 7.26 -15.36 24.56
C GLY A 330 6.64 -14.10 25.19
N SER A 331 7.51 -13.16 25.59
CA SER A 331 7.18 -11.86 26.19
C SER A 331 6.87 -11.92 27.68
N SER A 332 5.66 -12.19 28.17
CA SER A 332 5.40 -12.20 29.61
C SER A 332 4.55 -13.38 30.03
N GLY A 333 5.01 -14.11 31.05
CA GLY A 333 4.40 -15.35 31.52
C GLY A 333 5.40 -16.49 31.44
N ASN A 334 4.95 -17.74 31.56
CA ASN A 334 5.86 -18.89 31.55
C ASN A 334 5.70 -19.62 30.23
N ASP A 335 6.57 -19.30 29.29
CA ASP A 335 6.39 -19.68 27.90
C ASP A 335 7.15 -20.96 27.54
N VAL A 336 6.68 -21.63 26.51
CA VAL A 336 7.36 -22.77 25.90
C VAL A 336 7.67 -22.42 24.45
N LEU A 337 8.96 -22.22 24.15
CA LEU A 337 9.45 -21.92 22.81
C LEU A 337 10.06 -23.17 22.19
N ILE A 338 9.55 -23.55 21.01
CA ILE A 338 10.02 -24.67 20.19
C ILE A 338 10.39 -24.09 18.83
N GLY A 339 11.68 -23.92 18.55
CA GLY A 339 12.15 -23.43 17.24
C GLY A 339 11.77 -24.39 16.12
N GLY A 340 12.37 -25.58 16.14
CA GLY A 340 12.15 -26.61 15.13
C GLY A 340 13.34 -26.69 14.19
N ASN A 341 13.14 -27.04 12.92
CA ASN A 341 14.25 -27.13 11.97
C ASN A 341 14.63 -25.77 11.40
N GLY A 342 15.83 -25.31 11.67
CA GLY A 342 16.40 -24.05 11.20
C GLY A 342 17.37 -23.53 12.24
N ASN A 343 17.99 -22.38 11.95
CA ASN A 343 18.70 -21.63 12.98
C ASN A 343 17.73 -20.59 13.54
N ASP A 344 17.11 -20.90 14.66
CA ASP A 344 16.03 -20.08 15.21
C ASP A 344 16.53 -19.05 16.22
N ILE A 345 15.79 -17.95 16.41
CA ILE A 345 16.02 -16.95 17.43
C ILE A 345 14.90 -17.06 18.47
N LEU A 346 15.25 -17.35 19.72
CA LEU A 346 14.31 -17.60 20.80
C LEU A 346 14.53 -16.58 21.93
N THR A 347 13.46 -15.88 22.32
CA THR A 347 13.44 -14.92 23.44
C THR A 347 12.31 -15.29 24.38
N GLY A 348 12.61 -15.69 25.61
CA GLY A 348 11.60 -16.09 26.59
C GLY A 348 10.79 -14.89 27.05
N GLY A 349 11.48 -13.85 27.49
CA GLY A 349 10.89 -12.66 28.09
C GLY A 349 10.91 -12.74 29.61
N VAL A 350 9.85 -12.26 30.24
CA VAL A 350 9.67 -12.23 31.70
C VAL A 350 8.90 -13.47 32.14
N GLY A 351 9.47 -14.23 33.05
CA GLY A 351 8.82 -15.37 33.68
C GLY A 351 9.69 -16.63 33.61
N THR A 352 9.09 -17.79 33.91
CA THR A 352 9.82 -19.04 34.00
C THR A 352 9.72 -19.81 32.68
N ASP A 353 10.66 -19.56 31.76
CA ASP A 353 10.52 -20.00 30.37
C ASP A 353 11.19 -21.34 30.08
N LYS A 354 10.72 -21.98 29.00
CA LYS A 354 11.18 -23.28 28.53
C LYS A 354 11.56 -23.22 27.06
N PHE A 355 12.85 -23.36 26.80
CA PHE A 355 13.39 -23.52 25.45
C PHE A 355 13.48 -25.02 25.14
N ARG A 356 12.55 -25.53 24.34
CA ARG A 356 12.38 -26.97 24.12
C ARG A 356 12.91 -27.40 22.75
N PHE A 357 13.85 -28.33 22.79
CA PHE A 357 14.45 -28.97 21.62
C PHE A 357 13.85 -30.36 21.43
N ASN A 358 13.17 -30.60 20.30
CA ASN A 358 12.39 -31.81 20.05
C ASN A 358 12.72 -32.54 18.75
N VAL A 359 13.76 -32.11 18.02
CA VAL A 359 14.38 -32.77 16.88
C VAL A 359 15.91 -32.73 17.03
N LYS A 360 16.61 -33.81 16.67
CA LYS A 360 18.05 -33.96 16.94
C LYS A 360 18.96 -33.01 16.12
N SER A 361 18.44 -32.51 15.00
CA SER A 361 19.19 -31.71 14.02
C SER A 361 18.35 -30.53 13.59
N GLU A 362 17.86 -29.78 14.58
CA GLU A 362 17.08 -28.55 14.43
C GLU A 362 17.91 -27.51 13.68
N GLY A 363 19.12 -27.26 14.13
CA GLY A 363 20.06 -26.31 13.54
C GLY A 363 20.92 -25.79 14.67
N ILE A 364 21.35 -24.54 14.59
CA ILE A 364 22.01 -23.85 15.69
C ILE A 364 21.15 -22.66 16.10
N ASP A 365 20.38 -22.85 17.16
CA ASP A 365 19.49 -21.81 17.66
C ASP A 365 20.23 -20.79 18.52
N LEU A 366 19.68 -19.58 18.60
CA LEU A 366 20.15 -18.50 19.44
C LEU A 366 19.08 -18.20 20.51
N ILE A 367 19.39 -18.51 21.76
CA ILE A 367 18.57 -18.11 22.90
C ILE A 367 19.12 -16.79 23.45
N LYS A 368 18.33 -15.73 23.39
CA LYS A 368 18.81 -14.36 23.64
C LYS A 368 18.93 -14.02 25.12
N ASP A 369 17.98 -14.46 25.93
CA ASP A 369 17.72 -13.89 27.26
C ASP A 369 17.66 -14.88 28.43
N PHE A 370 18.09 -16.14 28.23
CA PHE A 370 18.04 -17.20 29.25
C PHE A 370 18.40 -16.72 30.67
N ASN A 371 17.42 -16.72 31.58
CA ASN A 371 17.53 -16.18 32.92
C ASN A 371 17.30 -17.23 34.01
N ARG A 372 18.41 -17.68 34.61
CA ARG A 372 18.40 -18.62 35.75
C ARG A 372 17.69 -18.06 36.99
N GLY A 373 17.67 -16.74 37.15
CA GLY A 373 17.03 -16.06 38.28
C GLY A 373 15.51 -16.10 38.21
N GLU A 374 14.95 -16.14 37.00
CA GLU A 374 13.51 -16.26 36.75
C GLU A 374 13.06 -17.74 36.66
N GLY A 375 14.03 -18.63 36.45
CA GLY A 375 13.88 -20.07 36.61
C GLY A 375 13.89 -20.84 35.30
N ASP A 376 14.32 -20.20 34.21
CA ASP A 376 14.34 -20.77 32.87
C ASP A 376 15.00 -22.14 32.78
N LYS A 377 14.48 -22.94 31.85
CA LYS A 377 14.97 -24.28 31.56
C LYS A 377 15.12 -24.51 30.08
N ILE A 378 16.15 -25.30 29.75
CA ILE A 378 16.28 -25.93 28.45
C ILE A 378 15.70 -27.34 28.58
N GLU A 379 14.67 -27.64 27.80
CA GLU A 379 14.04 -28.97 27.78
C GLU A 379 14.53 -29.76 26.57
N ILE A 380 15.11 -30.93 26.80
CA ILE A 380 15.53 -31.84 25.72
C ILE A 380 14.61 -33.06 25.71
N VAL A 381 13.92 -33.27 24.60
CA VAL A 381 13.04 -34.44 24.43
C VAL A 381 13.89 -35.70 24.17
N LYS A 382 13.88 -36.64 25.13
CA LYS A 382 14.76 -37.83 25.12
C LYS A 382 14.65 -38.66 23.84
N SER A 383 13.41 -38.93 23.42
CA SER A 383 13.11 -39.79 22.27
C SER A 383 13.68 -39.22 20.98
N SER A 384 13.62 -37.90 20.83
CA SER A 384 14.03 -37.22 19.60
C SER A 384 15.54 -37.08 19.49
N PHE A 385 16.23 -36.76 20.59
CA PHE A 385 17.68 -36.64 20.60
C PHE A 385 18.42 -37.98 20.72
N GLY A 386 17.73 -39.04 21.14
CA GLY A 386 18.35 -40.34 21.44
C GLY A 386 19.29 -40.26 22.65
N VAL A 387 18.91 -39.45 23.64
CA VAL A 387 19.72 -39.15 24.83
C VAL A 387 19.30 -40.09 25.95
N SER A 388 20.29 -40.61 26.68
CA SER A 388 20.08 -41.38 27.91
C SER A 388 20.53 -40.64 29.18
N SER A 389 21.39 -39.63 29.04
CA SER A 389 22.00 -38.91 30.15
C SER A 389 22.45 -37.50 29.75
N LEU A 390 22.41 -36.58 30.70
CA LEU A 390 22.93 -35.20 30.58
C LEU A 390 24.45 -35.15 30.39
N SER A 391 25.20 -36.22 30.69
CA SER A 391 26.65 -36.28 30.51
C SER A 391 27.11 -36.15 29.06
N GLN A 392 26.19 -36.26 28.11
CA GLN A 392 26.46 -36.10 26.68
C GLN A 392 26.45 -34.63 26.23
N PHE A 393 26.04 -33.71 27.10
CA PHE A 393 25.96 -32.29 26.81
C PHE A 393 27.14 -31.53 27.40
N SER A 394 27.53 -30.46 26.72
CA SER A 394 28.56 -29.54 27.19
C SER A 394 28.14 -28.09 26.95
N TYR A 395 28.65 -27.19 27.79
CA TYR A 395 28.46 -25.75 27.67
C TYR A 395 29.82 -25.05 27.68
N ASN A 396 30.05 -24.20 26.68
CA ASN A 396 31.22 -23.33 26.63
C ASN A 396 30.84 -21.93 27.09
N SER A 397 31.21 -21.57 28.32
CA SER A 397 30.88 -20.27 28.90
C SER A 397 31.53 -19.06 28.20
N THR A 398 32.55 -19.27 27.38
CA THR A 398 33.19 -18.17 26.63
C THR A 398 32.35 -17.79 25.41
N THR A 399 31.84 -18.80 24.71
CA THR A 399 31.09 -18.60 23.47
C THR A 399 29.57 -18.62 23.68
N GLY A 400 29.09 -19.18 24.78
CA GLY A 400 27.67 -19.46 25.01
C GLY A 400 27.20 -20.77 24.35
N ALA A 401 28.10 -21.51 23.69
CA ALA A 401 27.72 -22.67 22.88
C ALA A 401 27.26 -23.85 23.75
N LEU A 402 26.12 -24.45 23.38
CA LEU A 402 25.58 -25.69 23.91
C LEU A 402 25.74 -26.79 22.86
N SER A 403 26.36 -27.90 23.25
CA SER A 403 26.69 -29.00 22.34
C SER A 403 26.24 -30.34 22.88
N PHE A 404 25.74 -31.19 21.97
CA PHE A 404 25.52 -32.61 22.19
C PHE A 404 26.65 -33.40 21.51
N GLY A 405 27.51 -34.05 22.31
CA GLY A 405 28.77 -34.58 21.81
C GLY A 405 29.65 -33.46 21.22
N SER A 406 29.99 -33.58 19.94
CA SER A 406 30.78 -32.56 19.21
C SER A 406 29.93 -31.56 18.43
N THR A 407 28.61 -31.73 18.38
CA THR A 407 27.72 -30.92 17.55
C THR A 407 27.05 -29.86 18.41
N GLN A 408 27.23 -28.59 18.04
CA GLN A 408 26.49 -27.48 18.63
C GLN A 408 25.04 -27.51 18.16
N PHE A 409 24.10 -27.26 19.07
CA PHE A 409 22.67 -27.16 18.73
C PHE A 409 22.05 -25.82 19.16
N ALA A 410 22.69 -25.10 20.09
CA ALA A 410 22.22 -23.79 20.52
C ALA A 410 23.38 -22.90 21.00
N THR A 411 23.09 -21.60 21.12
CA THR A 411 23.94 -20.58 21.73
C THR A 411 23.13 -19.78 22.72
N LEU A 412 23.62 -19.62 23.95
CA LEU A 412 23.09 -18.66 24.92
C LEU A 412 23.81 -17.31 24.72
N GLU A 413 23.11 -16.32 24.16
CA GLU A 413 23.70 -15.01 23.82
C GLU A 413 24.26 -14.29 25.05
N ASN A 414 23.46 -14.29 26.13
CA ASN A 414 23.77 -13.59 27.37
C ASN A 414 24.80 -14.31 28.27
N LYS A 415 25.19 -15.54 27.94
CA LYS A 415 26.20 -16.36 28.64
C LYS A 415 26.00 -16.37 30.17
N PRO A 416 24.92 -16.97 30.66
CA PRO A 416 24.46 -16.76 32.02
C PRO A 416 25.46 -17.30 33.05
N ALA A 417 25.78 -16.48 34.05
CA ALA A 417 26.74 -16.84 35.09
C ALA A 417 26.25 -18.06 35.89
N GLY A 418 27.15 -19.03 36.08
CA GLY A 418 26.86 -20.25 36.82
C GLY A 418 25.92 -21.23 36.13
N PHE A 419 25.64 -21.05 34.83
CA PHE A 419 24.90 -22.02 34.04
C PHE A 419 25.52 -23.42 34.15
N SER A 420 24.67 -24.43 34.39
CA SER A 420 25.09 -25.82 34.54
C SER A 420 24.12 -26.75 33.84
N ILE A 421 24.67 -27.66 33.03
CA ILE A 421 23.94 -28.73 32.36
C ILE A 421 23.05 -29.52 33.34
N GLN A 422 23.51 -29.74 34.58
CA GLN A 422 22.78 -30.58 35.54
C GLN A 422 21.59 -29.91 36.22
N THR A 423 21.54 -28.57 36.22
CA THR A 423 20.47 -27.83 36.91
C THR A 423 19.55 -27.09 35.95
N ASP A 424 20.07 -26.71 34.79
CA ASP A 424 19.41 -25.79 33.87
C ASP A 424 18.91 -26.50 32.61
N ILE A 425 19.36 -27.74 32.37
CA ILE A 425 18.82 -28.62 31.32
C ILE A 425 18.01 -29.75 31.97
N VAL A 426 16.82 -29.98 31.44
CA VAL A 426 15.92 -31.06 31.85
C VAL A 426 15.68 -32.01 30.69
N LEU A 427 15.89 -33.31 30.93
CA LEU A 427 15.51 -34.33 29.96
C LEU A 427 14.04 -34.72 30.19
N VAL A 428 13.19 -34.37 29.22
CA VAL A 428 11.75 -34.71 29.26
C VAL A 428 11.50 -36.02 28.54
#